data_AF-A0A928S947-F1
#
_entry.id   AF-A0A928S947-F1
#
_cell.length_a   1.000
_cell.length_b   1.000
_cell.length_c   1.000
_cell.angle_alpha   90.00
_cell.angle_beta   90.00
_cell.angle_gamma   90.00
#
_symmetry.space_group_name_H-M   'P 1'
#
loop_
_entity.id
_entity.type
_entity.pdbx_description
1 polymer ?
#
loop_
_entity_poly.entity_id
_entity_poly.type
_entity_poly.pdbx_seq_one_letter_code
_entity_poly.pdbx_strand_id
1 'polypeptide(L)'
;MKWRLHSHKVILLVGDAPPHGVGTWYGEDKEDNSDHWPKGCPCSLTIEDIKSQAHEKGIIIYAVGVGELDWMIRSFTDIAQGVSGEFVSLTNVDSLIDKILPLLQKELVKVAQDIETASWLSSGYSLLEMADASSKTTKEIEESVERLRKKGITLSTEIRTELEAMAIKHAPTPKSQPRIKLGTPSNSNPHKSGRIKLK
;
A
#
# COMPACT_ATOMS: atom_id res chain seq x y z
N MET A 1 -18.68 9.88 0.29
CA MET A 1 -19.01 9.42 1.66
C MET A 1 -18.63 10.49 2.67
N LYS A 2 -19.42 10.69 3.73
CA LYS A 2 -19.10 11.60 4.84
C LYS A 2 -18.56 10.78 6.02
N TRP A 3 -17.24 10.61 6.09
CA TRP A 3 -16.60 9.95 7.22
C TRP A 3 -16.56 10.87 8.45
N ARG A 4 -16.63 10.29 9.65
CA ARG A 4 -16.33 11.04 10.88
C ARG A 4 -14.84 11.37 10.90
N LEU A 5 -14.48 12.58 11.34
CA LEU A 5 -13.11 13.10 11.24
C LEU A 5 -12.08 12.16 11.91
N HIS A 6 -12.29 11.87 13.20
CA HIS A 6 -11.39 11.07 14.03
C HIS A 6 -11.71 9.57 14.04
N SER A 7 -12.54 9.07 13.11
CA SER A 7 -12.86 7.65 13.10
C SER A 7 -11.73 6.82 12.50
N HIS A 8 -11.67 5.56 12.94
CA HIS A 8 -11.04 4.49 12.21
C HIS A 8 -11.86 4.20 10.94
N LYS A 9 -11.22 4.18 9.77
CA LYS A 9 -11.90 4.10 8.47
C LYS A 9 -11.43 2.85 7.75
N VAL A 10 -12.38 1.97 7.46
CA VAL A 10 -12.12 0.70 6.79
C VAL A 10 -13.07 0.58 5.60
N ILE A 11 -12.54 0.20 4.45
CA ILE A 11 -13.29 -0.20 3.27
C ILE A 11 -13.09 -1.69 3.10
N LEU A 12 -14.19 -2.39 2.82
CA LEU A 12 -14.17 -3.75 2.32
C LEU A 12 -14.52 -3.71 0.83
N LEU A 13 -13.53 -3.93 -0.03
CA LEU A 13 -13.67 -4.04 -1.47
C LEU A 13 -13.97 -5.50 -1.81
N VAL A 14 -15.13 -5.80 -2.38
CA VAL A 14 -15.52 -7.17 -2.77
C VAL A 14 -15.86 -7.18 -4.25
N GLY A 15 -15.34 -8.14 -5.01
CA GLY A 15 -15.62 -8.28 -6.44
C GLY A 15 -15.02 -9.54 -7.04
N ASP A 16 -15.48 -9.89 -8.23
CA ASP A 16 -15.06 -11.04 -9.05
C ASP A 16 -14.30 -10.62 -10.34
N ALA A 17 -14.14 -9.32 -10.56
CA ALA A 17 -13.50 -8.73 -11.73
C ALA A 17 -12.48 -7.65 -11.33
N PRO A 18 -11.43 -7.42 -12.14
CA PRO A 18 -10.50 -6.34 -11.89
C PRO A 18 -11.15 -4.96 -12.08
N PRO A 19 -10.56 -3.89 -11.51
CA PRO A 19 -10.96 -2.53 -11.84
C PRO A 19 -10.79 -2.23 -13.33
N HIS A 20 -11.62 -1.33 -13.85
CA HIS A 20 -11.53 -0.86 -15.23
C HIS A 20 -10.17 -0.20 -15.53
N GLY A 21 -9.58 -0.55 -16.68
CA GLY A 21 -8.31 0.00 -17.15
C GLY A 21 -7.09 -0.71 -16.58
N VAL A 22 -7.25 -1.81 -15.86
CA VAL A 22 -6.14 -2.48 -15.14
C VAL A 22 -4.98 -2.87 -16.06
N GLY A 23 -5.27 -3.33 -17.29
CA GLY A 23 -4.24 -3.74 -18.24
C GLY A 23 -3.33 -2.57 -18.63
N THR A 24 -3.90 -1.38 -18.81
CA THR A 24 -3.14 -0.16 -19.13
C THR A 24 -2.22 0.26 -17.98
N TRP A 25 -2.61 0.01 -16.73
CA TRP A 25 -1.83 0.42 -15.56
C TRP A 25 -0.56 -0.38 -15.36
N TYR A 26 -0.57 -1.66 -15.74
CA TYR A 26 0.59 -2.54 -15.57
C TYR A 26 1.56 -2.53 -16.76
N GLY A 27 1.32 -1.69 -17.76
CA GLY A 27 2.20 -1.54 -18.93
C GLY A 27 2.30 -2.82 -19.76
N GLU A 28 1.30 -3.69 -19.69
CA GLU A 28 1.26 -4.91 -20.49
C GLU A 28 0.66 -4.59 -21.85
N ASP A 29 1.55 -4.39 -22.83
CA ASP A 29 1.24 -4.19 -24.24
C ASP A 29 0.67 -5.48 -24.86
N LYS A 30 -0.58 -5.88 -24.56
CA LYS A 30 -1.19 -7.02 -25.27
C LYS A 30 -2.67 -6.84 -25.59
N GLU A 31 -2.98 -7.35 -26.78
CA GLU A 31 -4.21 -7.38 -27.59
C GLU A 31 -5.52 -7.77 -26.88
N ASP A 32 -5.50 -8.08 -25.58
CA ASP A 32 -6.64 -8.50 -24.78
C ASP A 32 -7.16 -7.35 -23.90
N ASN A 33 -7.54 -6.24 -24.54
CA ASN A 33 -8.34 -5.15 -23.93
C ASN A 33 -9.79 -5.62 -23.67
N SER A 34 -9.94 -6.77 -23.02
CA SER A 34 -11.22 -7.42 -22.74
C SER A 34 -12.11 -6.62 -21.78
N ASP A 35 -11.54 -5.68 -21.02
CA ASP A 35 -12.30 -4.82 -20.12
C ASP A 35 -12.99 -3.64 -20.82
N HIS A 36 -12.77 -3.45 -22.14
CA HIS A 36 -13.31 -2.36 -22.96
C HIS A 36 -12.82 -0.94 -22.57
N TRP A 37 -11.73 -0.82 -21.79
CA TRP A 37 -11.20 0.47 -21.32
C TRP A 37 -9.75 0.73 -21.79
N PRO A 38 -9.50 0.84 -23.11
CA PRO A 38 -8.14 0.98 -23.66
C PRO A 38 -7.47 2.32 -23.33
N LYS A 39 -8.21 3.28 -22.76
CA LYS A 39 -7.69 4.57 -22.30
C LYS A 39 -7.61 4.67 -20.77
N GLY A 40 -7.70 3.54 -20.07
CA GLY A 40 -7.75 3.48 -18.61
C GLY A 40 -9.15 3.72 -18.04
N CYS A 41 -9.25 3.80 -16.70
CA CYS A 41 -10.52 4.00 -16.01
C CYS A 41 -11.27 5.24 -16.53
N PRO A 42 -12.60 5.16 -16.76
CA PRO A 42 -13.42 6.34 -17.10
C PRO A 42 -13.38 7.43 -16.03
N CYS A 43 -13.02 7.05 -14.81
CA CYS A 43 -12.83 7.93 -13.66
C CYS A 43 -11.47 8.66 -13.67
N SER A 44 -10.57 8.33 -14.60
CA SER A 44 -9.20 8.84 -14.67
C SER A 44 -8.35 8.61 -13.41
N LEU A 45 -8.75 7.67 -12.54
CA LEU A 45 -7.96 7.24 -11.40
C LEU A 45 -7.21 5.94 -11.72
N THR A 46 -5.99 5.85 -11.20
CA THR A 46 -5.17 4.64 -11.21
C THR A 46 -5.19 3.96 -9.83
N ILE A 47 -4.62 2.75 -9.73
CA ILE A 47 -4.39 2.08 -8.44
C ILE A 47 -3.51 2.94 -7.52
N GLU A 48 -2.49 3.61 -8.07
CA GLU A 48 -1.64 4.51 -7.28
C GLU A 48 -2.42 5.70 -6.72
N ASP A 49 -3.32 6.30 -7.51
CA ASP A 49 -4.17 7.39 -7.03
C ASP A 49 -5.09 6.93 -5.91
N ILE A 50 -5.66 5.73 -6.02
CA ILE A 50 -6.53 5.12 -5.00
C ILE A 50 -5.73 4.89 -3.72
N LYS A 51 -4.54 4.26 -3.82
CA LYS A 51 -3.66 4.00 -2.69
C LYS A 51 -3.26 5.30 -1.99
N SER A 52 -2.79 6.28 -2.76
CA SER A 52 -2.38 7.58 -2.24
C SER A 52 -3.52 8.27 -1.48
N GLN A 53 -4.69 8.38 -2.09
CA GLN A 53 -5.84 9.04 -1.48
C GLN A 53 -6.34 8.31 -0.23
N ALA A 54 -6.32 6.98 -0.22
CA ALA A 54 -6.70 6.19 0.94
C ALA A 54 -5.67 6.32 2.06
N HIS A 55 -4.38 6.26 1.74
CA HIS A 55 -3.29 6.46 2.69
C HIS A 55 -3.34 7.83 3.37
N GLU A 56 -3.50 8.91 2.60
CA GLU A 56 -3.64 10.29 3.10
C GLU A 56 -4.82 10.45 4.06
N LYS A 57 -5.93 9.76 3.77
CA LYS A 57 -7.16 9.81 4.58
C LYS A 57 -7.15 8.82 5.76
N GLY A 58 -6.07 8.05 5.93
CA GLY A 58 -5.98 6.99 6.93
C GLY A 58 -7.06 5.91 6.75
N ILE A 59 -7.39 5.58 5.51
CA ILE A 59 -8.36 4.54 5.14
C ILE A 59 -7.61 3.25 4.86
N ILE A 60 -8.01 2.18 5.54
CA ILE A 60 -7.53 0.82 5.27
C ILE A 60 -8.51 0.15 4.29
N ILE A 61 -7.99 -0.53 3.28
CA ILE A 61 -8.80 -1.26 2.30
C ILE A 61 -8.47 -2.75 2.42
N TYR A 62 -9.43 -3.53 2.88
CA TYR A 62 -9.40 -4.98 2.73
C TYR A 62 -10.06 -5.34 1.41
N ALA A 63 -9.44 -6.23 0.64
CA ALA A 63 -9.97 -6.66 -0.63
C ALA A 63 -10.34 -8.15 -0.60
N VAL A 64 -11.52 -8.50 -1.12
CA VAL A 64 -12.03 -9.85 -1.22
C VAL A 64 -12.29 -10.14 -2.69
N GLY A 65 -11.47 -11.01 -3.27
CA GLY A 65 -11.63 -11.48 -4.64
C GLY A 65 -12.49 -12.74 -4.67
N VAL A 66 -13.56 -12.75 -5.46
CA VAL A 66 -14.42 -13.90 -5.68
C VAL A 66 -14.02 -14.59 -6.99
N GLY A 67 -13.53 -15.82 -6.89
CA GLY A 67 -12.97 -16.56 -8.04
C GLY A 67 -11.46 -16.40 -8.21
N GLU A 68 -10.97 -16.76 -9.40
CA GLU A 68 -9.55 -17.03 -9.66
C GLU A 68 -8.96 -16.16 -10.78
N LEU A 69 -9.61 -15.05 -11.14
CA LEU A 69 -9.12 -14.19 -12.22
C LEU A 69 -7.82 -13.46 -11.81
N ASP A 70 -6.70 -13.79 -12.46
CA ASP A 70 -5.36 -13.27 -12.13
C ASP A 70 -5.29 -11.74 -12.03
N TRP A 71 -5.94 -11.03 -12.95
CA TRP A 71 -5.96 -9.56 -12.96
C TRP A 71 -6.70 -8.98 -11.75
N MET A 72 -7.79 -9.62 -11.33
CA MET A 72 -8.51 -9.23 -10.12
C MET A 72 -7.60 -9.49 -8.90
N ILE A 73 -7.03 -10.69 -8.79
CA ILE A 73 -6.14 -11.06 -7.67
C ILE A 73 -5.00 -10.05 -7.55
N ARG A 74 -4.30 -9.77 -8.65
CA ARG A 74 -3.17 -8.84 -8.69
C ARG A 74 -3.57 -7.43 -8.28
N SER A 75 -4.59 -6.87 -8.91
CA SER A 75 -5.03 -5.49 -8.64
C SER A 75 -5.59 -5.32 -7.24
N PHE A 76 -6.38 -6.27 -6.74
CA PHE A 76 -6.93 -6.22 -5.40
C PHE A 76 -5.84 -6.38 -4.33
N THR A 77 -4.85 -7.24 -4.58
CA THR A 77 -3.67 -7.38 -3.71
C THR A 77 -2.89 -6.08 -3.65
N ASP A 78 -2.61 -5.46 -4.80
CA ASP A 78 -1.86 -4.20 -4.89
C ASP A 78 -2.58 -3.06 -4.14
N ILE A 79 -3.90 -2.91 -4.38
CA ILE A 79 -4.72 -1.93 -3.66
C ILE A 79 -4.65 -2.16 -2.14
N ALA A 80 -4.91 -3.38 -1.68
CA ALA A 80 -5.02 -3.67 -0.25
C ALA A 80 -3.68 -3.49 0.49
N GLN A 81 -2.60 -4.08 -0.04
CA GLN A 81 -1.28 -3.99 0.57
C GLN A 81 -0.74 -2.56 0.60
N GLY A 82 -1.08 -1.77 -0.43
CA GLY A 82 -0.71 -0.36 -0.53
C GLY A 82 -1.22 0.52 0.62
N VAL A 83 -2.25 0.09 1.33
CA VAL A 83 -2.90 0.87 2.40
C VAL A 83 -3.03 0.08 3.70
N SER A 84 -2.07 -0.81 3.95
CA SER A 84 -1.99 -1.64 5.17
C SER A 84 -3.19 -2.57 5.39
N GLY A 85 -3.93 -2.88 4.33
CA GLY A 85 -4.97 -3.90 4.32
C GLY A 85 -4.44 -5.24 3.81
N GLU A 86 -5.37 -6.19 3.65
CA GLU A 86 -5.07 -7.56 3.23
C GLU A 86 -6.01 -7.96 2.09
N PHE A 87 -5.49 -8.76 1.15
CA PHE A 87 -6.30 -9.44 0.15
C PHE A 87 -6.71 -10.83 0.65
N VAL A 88 -7.96 -11.18 0.39
CA VAL A 88 -8.55 -12.47 0.69
C VAL A 88 -9.15 -13.04 -0.59
N SER A 89 -8.72 -14.23 -0.98
CA SER A 89 -9.41 -15.00 -2.01
C SER A 89 -10.58 -15.79 -1.39
N LEU A 90 -11.71 -15.73 -2.08
CA LEU A 90 -12.96 -16.40 -1.77
C LEU A 90 -13.34 -17.34 -2.92
N THR A 91 -13.20 -18.65 -2.67
CA THR A 91 -13.64 -19.71 -3.60
C THR A 91 -15.04 -20.23 -3.26
N ASN A 92 -15.51 -20.02 -2.02
CA ASN A 92 -16.86 -20.33 -1.57
C ASN A 92 -17.41 -19.19 -0.68
N VAL A 93 -18.62 -18.72 -1.00
CA VAL A 93 -19.36 -17.69 -0.25
C VAL A 93 -19.59 -18.06 1.22
N ASP A 94 -19.73 -19.34 1.54
CA ASP A 94 -19.95 -19.80 2.93
C ASP A 94 -18.77 -19.44 3.84
N SER A 95 -17.56 -19.30 3.28
CA SER A 95 -16.35 -18.94 4.02
C SER A 95 -16.15 -17.44 4.21
N LEU A 96 -17.05 -16.60 3.68
CA LEU A 96 -16.90 -15.15 3.64
C LEU A 96 -16.82 -14.55 5.05
N ILE A 97 -17.73 -14.95 5.93
CA ILE A 97 -17.79 -14.45 7.30
C ILE A 97 -16.53 -14.87 8.07
N ASP A 98 -16.13 -16.13 7.97
CA ASP A 98 -14.95 -16.67 8.64
C ASP A 98 -13.65 -15.97 8.22
N LYS A 99 -13.60 -15.46 6.99
CA LYS A 99 -12.44 -14.73 6.47
C LYS A 99 -12.47 -13.24 6.81
N ILE A 100 -13.64 -12.60 6.81
CA ILE A 100 -13.76 -11.15 7.08
C ILE A 100 -13.70 -10.85 8.57
N LEU A 101 -14.32 -11.69 9.41
CA LEU A 101 -14.44 -11.42 10.84
C LEU A 101 -13.07 -11.22 11.53
N PRO A 102 -12.04 -12.04 11.27
CA PRO A 102 -10.71 -11.81 11.83
C PRO A 102 -10.09 -10.48 11.39
N LEU A 103 -10.34 -10.03 10.15
CA LEU A 103 -9.85 -8.74 9.66
C LEU A 103 -10.48 -7.59 10.43
N LEU A 104 -11.79 -7.62 10.63
CA LEU A 104 -12.49 -6.60 11.42
C LEU A 104 -12.07 -6.63 12.90
N GLN A 105 -11.82 -7.80 13.46
CA GLN A 105 -11.32 -7.94 14.83
C GLN A 105 -9.92 -7.32 15.00
N LYS A 106 -9.00 -7.52 14.05
CA LYS A 106 -7.70 -6.82 14.02
C LYS A 106 -7.87 -5.30 14.11
N GLU A 107 -8.85 -4.75 13.40
CA GLU A 107 -9.10 -3.31 13.41
C GLU A 107 -9.68 -2.81 14.73
N LEU A 108 -10.51 -3.61 15.42
CA LEU A 108 -10.99 -3.26 16.75
C LEU A 108 -9.86 -3.23 17.79
N VAL A 109 -8.90 -4.16 17.71
CA VAL A 109 -7.72 -4.16 18.58
C VAL A 109 -6.90 -2.89 18.35
N LYS A 110 -6.69 -2.48 17.10
CA LYS A 110 -6.01 -1.21 16.77
C LYS A 110 -6.75 -0.01 17.36
N VAL A 111 -8.08 0.02 17.31
CA VAL A 111 -8.87 1.10 17.92
C VAL A 111 -8.69 1.15 19.43
N ALA A 112 -8.71 0.01 20.12
CA ALA A 112 -8.49 -0.05 21.57
C ALA A 112 -7.09 0.45 21.94
N GLN A 113 -6.08 0.04 21.17
CA GLN A 113 -4.71 0.52 21.32
C GLN A 113 -4.61 2.04 21.10
N ASP A 114 -5.24 2.56 20.05
CA ASP A 114 -5.24 3.99 19.75
C ASP A 114 -5.86 4.82 20.90
N ILE A 115 -6.92 4.32 21.53
CA ILE A 115 -7.55 4.98 22.69
C ILE A 115 -6.60 5.02 23.88
N GLU A 116 -5.94 3.90 24.19
CA GLU A 116 -4.96 3.81 25.28
C GLU A 116 -3.77 4.75 25.03
N THR A 117 -3.18 4.69 23.82
CA THR A 117 -2.10 5.58 23.42
C THR A 117 -2.54 7.05 23.52
N ALA A 118 -3.72 7.41 23.04
CA ALA A 118 -4.22 8.78 23.15
C ALA A 118 -4.36 9.25 24.62
N SER A 119 -4.79 8.37 25.52
CA SER A 119 -4.85 8.66 26.95
C SER A 119 -3.46 8.95 27.53
N TRP A 120 -2.46 8.16 27.15
CA TRP A 120 -1.09 8.33 27.64
C TRP A 120 -0.39 9.57 27.10
N LEU A 121 -0.60 9.87 25.81
CA LEU A 121 -0.13 11.12 25.21
C LEU A 121 -0.71 12.33 25.94
N SER A 122 -1.99 12.26 26.31
CA SER A 122 -2.68 13.32 27.06
C SER A 122 -2.14 13.49 28.48
N SER A 123 -1.55 12.43 29.05
CA SER A 123 -0.89 12.42 30.36
C SER A 123 0.60 12.76 30.30
N GLY A 124 1.16 13.03 29.11
CA GLY A 124 2.56 13.45 28.93
C GLY A 124 3.60 12.32 28.96
N TYR A 125 3.18 11.07 28.77
CA TYR A 125 4.10 9.93 28.70
C TYR A 125 4.93 9.98 27.40
N SER A 126 6.20 9.60 27.49
CA SER A 126 7.07 9.34 26.32
C SER A 126 6.76 7.99 25.67
N LEU A 127 7.19 7.78 24.42
CA LEU A 127 6.95 6.51 23.72
C LEU A 127 7.55 5.30 24.43
N LEU A 128 8.70 5.48 25.10
CA LEU A 128 9.36 4.43 25.85
C LEU A 128 8.58 4.05 27.11
N GLU A 129 8.12 5.03 27.88
CA GLU A 129 7.29 4.79 29.08
C GLU A 129 5.98 4.09 28.73
N MET A 130 5.40 4.43 27.57
CA MET A 130 4.23 3.74 27.02
C MET A 130 4.53 2.27 26.72
N ALA A 131 5.60 1.99 25.97
CA ALA A 131 5.99 0.63 25.60
C ALA A 131 6.17 -0.25 26.85
N ASP A 132 6.91 0.25 27.85
CA ASP A 132 7.15 -0.45 29.11
C ASP A 132 5.86 -0.70 29.89
N ALA A 133 4.99 0.32 30.01
CA ALA A 133 3.75 0.21 30.78
C ALA A 133 2.70 -0.73 30.13
N SER A 134 2.72 -0.91 28.80
CA SER A 134 1.73 -1.71 28.06
C SER A 134 2.26 -3.10 27.68
N SER A 135 3.52 -3.40 28.00
CA SER A 135 4.20 -4.60 27.48
C SER A 135 4.14 -4.69 25.95
N LYS A 136 4.16 -3.55 25.26
CA LYS A 136 4.18 -3.45 23.79
C LYS A 136 5.55 -2.97 23.33
N THR A 137 5.87 -3.24 22.08
CA THR A 137 7.08 -2.70 21.46
C THR A 137 6.91 -1.20 21.17
N THR A 138 8.03 -0.45 21.12
CA THR A 138 8.01 0.95 20.70
C THR A 138 7.40 1.11 19.31
N LYS A 139 7.69 0.16 18.40
CA LYS A 139 7.12 0.13 17.05
C LYS A 139 5.59 0.06 17.07
N GLU A 140 4.99 -0.77 17.91
CA GLU A 140 3.52 -0.84 18.03
C GLU A 140 2.93 0.47 18.55
N ILE A 141 3.61 1.14 19.49
CA ILE A 141 3.20 2.47 19.96
C ILE A 141 3.35 3.51 18.84
N GLU A 142 4.46 3.53 18.12
CA GLU A 142 4.69 4.43 16.97
C GLU A 142 3.61 4.27 15.90
N GLU A 143 3.24 3.04 15.55
CA GLU A 143 2.16 2.76 14.60
C GLU A 143 0.81 3.30 15.09
N SER A 144 0.53 3.19 16.39
CA SER A 144 -0.65 3.77 17.03
C SER A 144 -0.64 5.30 16.95
N VAL A 145 0.48 5.93 17.29
CA VAL A 145 0.65 7.38 17.24
C VAL A 145 0.50 7.91 15.81
N GLU A 146 1.05 7.23 14.82
CA GLU A 146 0.89 7.59 13.41
C GLU A 146 -0.57 7.49 12.96
N ARG A 147 -1.32 6.45 13.39
CA ARG A 147 -2.77 6.37 13.13
C ARG A 147 -3.53 7.52 13.76
N LEU A 148 -3.21 7.89 15.01
CA LEU A 148 -3.80 9.03 15.70
C LEU A 148 -3.49 10.35 14.98
N ARG A 149 -2.26 10.54 14.50
CA ARG A 149 -1.85 11.69 13.69
C ARG A 149 -2.66 11.80 12.40
N LYS A 150 -2.83 10.69 11.67
CA LYS A 150 -3.68 10.63 10.46
C LYS A 150 -5.16 10.90 10.75
N LYS A 151 -5.63 10.58 11.96
CA LYS A 151 -6.97 10.95 12.46
C LYS A 151 -7.06 12.43 12.84
N GLY A 152 -5.97 13.19 12.78
CA GLY A 152 -5.96 14.61 13.15
C GLY A 152 -5.93 14.86 14.66
N ILE A 153 -5.52 13.87 15.46
CA ILE A 153 -5.25 14.10 16.89
C ILE A 153 -3.94 14.87 17.01
N THR A 154 -3.98 16.02 17.68
CA THR A 154 -2.80 16.85 17.92
C THR A 154 -1.87 16.17 18.91
N LEU A 155 -0.66 15.86 18.46
CA LEU A 155 0.43 15.37 19.30
C LEU A 155 1.16 16.55 19.94
N SER A 156 1.72 16.36 21.15
CA SER A 156 2.60 17.36 21.75
C SER A 156 3.88 17.53 20.91
N THR A 157 4.57 18.65 21.10
CA THR A 157 5.80 18.96 20.38
C THR A 157 6.92 17.96 20.70
N GLU A 158 6.96 17.49 21.94
CA GLU A 158 7.93 16.50 22.43
C GLU A 158 7.78 15.18 21.68
N ILE A 159 6.54 14.66 21.61
CA ILE A 159 6.23 13.41 20.90
C ILE A 159 6.50 13.53 19.40
N ARG A 160 6.19 14.68 18.78
CA ARG A 160 6.54 14.92 17.37
C ARG A 160 8.03 14.84 17.12
N THR A 161 8.82 15.48 17.98
CA THR A 161 10.29 15.50 17.87
C THR A 161 10.87 14.09 18.05
N GLU A 162 10.32 13.30 18.98
CA GLU A 162 10.73 11.91 19.21
C GLU A 162 10.49 11.04 17.97
N LEU A 163 9.30 11.15 17.35
CA LEU A 163 8.96 10.43 16.11
C LEU A 163 9.87 10.82 14.94
N GLU A 164 10.12 12.12 14.75
CA GLU A 164 10.99 12.61 13.68
C GLU A 164 12.43 12.11 13.85
N ALA A 165 12.95 12.14 15.08
CA ALA A 165 14.27 11.60 15.40
C ALA A 165 14.38 10.09 15.15
N MET A 166 13.31 9.34 15.41
CA MET A 166 13.25 7.90 15.16
C MET A 166 13.08 7.55 13.67
N ALA A 167 12.31 8.32 12.93
CA ALA A 167 12.13 8.15 11.48
C ALA A 167 13.46 8.34 10.72
N ILE A 168 14.30 9.28 11.16
CA ILE A 168 15.65 9.47 10.60
C ILE A 168 16.55 8.25 10.83
N LYS A 169 16.44 7.58 11.99
CA LYS A 169 17.23 6.36 12.29
C LYS A 169 16.84 5.17 11.44
N HIS A 170 15.58 5.10 11.00
CA HIS A 170 15.03 3.99 10.21
C HIS A 170 14.84 4.32 8.73
N ALA A 171 15.23 5.53 8.30
CA ALA A 171 15.21 5.88 6.89
C ALA A 171 16.10 4.88 6.12
N PRO A 172 15.58 4.23 5.07
CA PRO A 172 16.39 3.32 4.28
C PRO A 172 17.60 4.07 3.76
N THR A 173 18.80 3.56 4.06
CA THR A 173 20.05 4.12 3.53
C THR A 173 19.89 4.18 2.01
N PRO A 174 20.10 5.35 1.37
CA PRO A 174 19.94 5.45 -0.07
C PRO A 174 20.84 4.39 -0.71
N LYS A 175 20.23 3.38 -1.33
CA LYS A 175 20.95 2.37 -2.09
C LYS A 175 21.79 3.13 -3.09
N SER A 176 23.12 3.02 -2.96
CA SER A 176 24.02 3.61 -3.93
C SER A 176 23.62 3.08 -5.31
N GLN A 177 23.16 3.99 -6.17
CA GLN A 177 22.83 3.60 -7.54
C GLN A 177 24.09 2.95 -8.15
N PRO A 178 23.98 1.77 -8.77
CA PRO A 178 25.12 1.18 -9.44
C PRO A 178 25.59 2.16 -10.50
N ARG A 179 26.83 2.63 -10.37
CA ARG A 179 27.53 3.41 -11.40
C ARG A 179 27.49 2.58 -12.68
N ILE A 180 26.64 2.97 -13.62
CA ILE A 180 26.68 2.44 -14.98
C ILE A 180 28.07 2.82 -15.53
N LYS A 181 28.97 1.84 -15.61
CA LYS A 181 30.21 1.99 -16.36
C LYS A 181 29.81 2.09 -17.83
N LEU A 182 29.82 3.30 -18.38
CA LEU A 182 29.82 3.54 -19.81
C LEU A 182 31.02 2.81 -20.40
N GLY A 183 30.76 1.65 -21.01
CA GLY A 183 31.76 0.91 -21.78
C GLY A 183 32.18 1.76 -22.97
N THR A 184 33.49 1.92 -23.15
CA THR A 184 34.06 2.53 -24.35
C THR A 184 33.71 1.69 -25.58
N PRO A 185 33.44 2.32 -26.75
CA PRO A 185 33.12 1.57 -27.96
C PRO A 185 34.34 0.79 -28.44
N SER A 186 34.19 -0.54 -28.47
CA SER A 186 35.09 -1.46 -29.18
C SER A 186 34.92 -1.26 -30.68
N ASN A 187 36.00 -0.82 -31.33
CA ASN A 187 36.05 -0.61 -32.77
C ASN A 187 36.42 -1.93 -33.46
N SER A 188 35.43 -2.74 -33.85
CA SER A 188 35.64 -3.92 -34.69
C SER A 188 35.05 -3.70 -36.08
N ASN A 189 35.97 -3.52 -37.02
CA ASN A 189 35.75 -3.36 -38.44
C ASN A 189 35.51 -4.75 -39.09
N PRO A 190 34.49 -4.96 -39.94
CA PRO A 190 34.49 -6.11 -40.84
C PRO A 190 34.38 -5.66 -42.31
N HIS A 191 35.52 -5.63 -43.01
CA HIS A 191 35.52 -5.75 -44.46
C HIS A 191 35.34 -7.24 -44.81
N LYS A 192 34.16 -7.61 -45.34
CA LYS A 192 34.01 -8.80 -46.19
C LYS A 192 33.33 -8.41 -47.49
N SER A 193 34.13 -8.52 -48.56
CA SER A 193 33.73 -8.48 -49.95
C SER A 193 32.92 -9.73 -50.30
N GLY A 194 31.77 -9.55 -50.95
CA GLY A 194 30.91 -10.62 -51.44
C GLY A 194 30.05 -10.14 -52.59
N ARG A 195 30.57 -10.28 -53.82
CA ARG A 195 29.85 -10.11 -55.09
C ARG A 195 28.66 -11.07 -55.17
N ILE A 196 27.48 -10.56 -55.49
CA ILE A 196 26.39 -11.36 -56.07
C ILE A 196 26.16 -10.84 -57.49
N LYS A 197 26.30 -11.73 -58.47
CA LYS A 197 25.92 -11.52 -59.87
C LYS A 197 24.45 -11.90 -60.04
N LEU A 198 23.68 -11.00 -60.64
CA LEU A 198 22.35 -11.26 -61.19
C LEU A 198 22.47 -12.12 -62.45
N LYS A 199 21.67 -13.19 -62.52
CA LYS A 199 20.93 -13.66 -63.71
C LYS A 199 19.74 -14.50 -63.24
#